data_AF-A0A174MIE9-F1
#
_entry.id   AF-A0A174MIE9-F1
#
_cell.length_a   1.000
_cell.length_b   1.000
_cell.length_c   1.000
_cell.angle_alpha   90.00
_cell.angle_beta   90.00
_cell.angle_gamma   90.00
#
_symmetry.space_group_name_H-M   'P 1'
#
loop_
_entity.id
_entity.type
_entity.pdbx_description
1 polymer ?
#
loop_
_entity_poly.entity_id
_entity_poly.type
_entity_poly.pdbx_seq_one_letter_code
_entity_poly.pdbx_strand_id
1 'polypeptide(L)'
;MEIKRKNLCAMIPEEVHTRVREEQEQMGLKLNEYVEMIIKEHFEKGEKIMANGTRTLAFQVSEELFARIKEHLKLTGQSQKEFVIGLIEQALAQKADQAEPGGNEQPDEAGTENE
;
A
#
# COMPACT_ATOMS: atom_id res chain seq x y z
N MET A 1 -15.17 27.79 3.91
CA MET A 1 -13.78 27.96 4.42
C MET A 1 -12.98 28.67 3.33
N GLU A 2 -12.36 29.81 3.63
CA GLU A 2 -11.49 30.49 2.67
C GLU A 2 -10.22 29.67 2.42
N ILE A 3 -9.93 29.40 1.15
CA ILE A 3 -8.69 28.73 0.74
C ILE A 3 -7.58 29.78 0.75
N LYS A 4 -6.71 29.74 1.77
CA LYS A 4 -5.51 30.58 1.84
C LYS A 4 -4.46 30.04 0.87
N ARG A 5 -4.13 30.80 -0.18
CA ARG A 5 -3.12 30.44 -1.18
C ARG A 5 -1.75 31.04 -0.82
N LYS A 6 -0.68 30.26 -0.99
CA LYS A 6 0.72 30.69 -0.85
C LYS A 6 1.51 30.29 -2.10
N ASN A 7 2.51 31.08 -2.46
CA ASN A 7 3.37 30.78 -3.61
C ASN A 7 4.44 29.74 -3.23
N LEU A 8 4.68 28.81 -4.14
CA LEU A 8 5.78 27.85 -4.07
C LEU A 8 6.76 28.18 -5.22
N CYS A 9 8.02 28.46 -4.89
CA CYS A 9 9.05 28.78 -5.87
C CYS A 9 10.26 27.88 -5.64
N ALA A 10 10.68 27.18 -6.68
CA ALA A 10 11.87 26.33 -6.69
C ALA A 10 12.56 26.43 -8.06
N MET A 11 13.89 26.41 -8.07
CA MET A 11 14.63 26.25 -9.31
C MET A 11 14.59 24.78 -9.72
N ILE A 12 14.15 24.53 -10.95
CA ILE A 12 14.06 23.18 -11.52
C ILE A 12 14.88 23.12 -12.81
N PRO A 13 15.42 21.94 -13.19
CA PRO A 13 16.09 21.76 -14.46
C PRO A 13 15.19 22.12 -15.65
N GLU A 14 15.80 22.61 -16.73
CA GLU A 14 15.08 23.02 -17.95
C GLU A 14 14.23 21.89 -18.54
N GLU A 15 14.75 20.65 -18.54
CA GLU A 15 14.02 19.47 -19.03
C GLU A 15 12.69 19.26 -18.27
N VAL A 16 12.74 19.40 -16.94
CA VAL A 16 11.55 19.25 -16.08
C VAL A 16 10.57 20.39 -16.33
N HIS A 17 11.07 21.62 -16.47
CA HIS A 17 10.22 22.78 -16.76
C HIS A 17 9.52 22.65 -18.13
N THR A 18 10.24 22.24 -19.17
CA THR A 18 9.69 22.04 -20.52
C THR A 18 8.60 20.97 -20.51
N ARG A 19 8.86 19.83 -19.87
CA ARG A 19 7.88 18.76 -19.74
C ARG A 19 6.61 19.20 -18.99
N VAL A 20 6.76 19.89 -17.86
CA VAL A 20 5.64 20.46 -17.10
C VAL A 20 4.80 21.39 -17.97
N ARG A 21 5.45 22.18 -18.84
CA ARG A 21 4.78 23.11 -19.75
C ARG A 21 4.00 22.39 -20.85
N GLU A 22 4.57 21.36 -21.45
CA GLU A 22 3.89 20.57 -22.47
C GLU A 22 2.69 19.80 -21.91
N GLU A 23 2.84 19.22 -20.71
CA GLU A 23 1.77 18.44 -20.07
C GLU A 23 0.60 19.34 -19.63
N GLN A 24 0.86 20.52 -19.04
CA GLN A 24 -0.23 21.45 -18.69
C GLN A 24 -1.00 21.93 -19.93
N GLU A 25 -0.31 22.18 -21.06
CA GLU A 25 -0.91 22.71 -22.29
C GLU A 25 -1.79 21.66 -22.96
N GLN A 26 -1.33 20.41 -22.97
CA GLN A 26 -2.13 19.26 -23.43
C GLN A 26 -3.39 19.05 -22.58
N MET A 27 -3.30 19.28 -21.26
CA MET A 27 -4.44 19.16 -20.36
C MET A 27 -5.32 20.42 -20.31
N GLY A 28 -4.90 21.52 -20.96
CA GLY A 28 -5.62 22.80 -20.93
C GLY A 28 -5.67 23.45 -19.53
N LEU A 29 -4.71 23.12 -18.66
CA LEU A 29 -4.65 23.62 -17.28
C LEU A 29 -3.69 24.79 -17.14
N LYS A 30 -3.93 25.68 -16.17
CA LYS A 30 -2.94 26.67 -15.78
C LYS A 30 -1.84 26.01 -14.94
N LEU A 31 -0.63 26.57 -14.99
CA LEU A 31 0.53 26.06 -14.25
C LEU A 31 0.25 25.86 -12.76
N ASN A 32 -0.46 26.80 -12.14
CA ASN A 32 -0.81 26.71 -10.72
C ASN A 32 -1.77 25.54 -10.44
N GLU A 33 -2.69 25.23 -11.35
CA GLU A 33 -3.66 24.15 -11.21
C GLU A 33 -2.99 22.80 -11.46
N TYR A 34 -2.13 22.73 -12.48
CA TYR A 34 -1.34 21.55 -12.79
C TYR A 34 -0.36 21.19 -11.66
N VAL A 35 0.36 22.18 -11.12
CA VAL A 35 1.27 21.98 -9.98
C VAL A 35 0.49 21.62 -8.71
N GLU A 36 -0.66 22.25 -8.44
CA GLU A 36 -1.53 21.89 -7.32
C GLU A 36 -2.03 20.45 -7.44
N MET A 37 -2.40 20.00 -8.65
CA MET A 37 -2.82 18.62 -8.92
C MET A 37 -1.70 17.63 -8.66
N ILE A 38 -0.48 17.86 -9.18
CA ILE A 38 0.67 16.98 -8.96
C ILE A 38 1.00 16.90 -7.46
N ILE A 39 1.02 18.04 -6.77
CA ILE A 39 1.32 18.10 -5.35
C ILE A 39 0.26 17.36 -4.55
N LYS A 40 -1.03 17.57 -4.83
CA LYS A 40 -2.12 16.81 -4.21
C LYS A 40 -2.00 15.33 -4.50
N GLU A 41 -1.73 14.94 -5.74
CA GLU A 41 -1.56 13.53 -6.10
C GLU A 41 -0.37 12.91 -5.37
N HIS A 42 0.75 13.62 -5.22
CA HIS A 42 1.92 13.17 -4.47
C HIS A 42 1.60 12.96 -2.99
N PHE A 43 0.93 13.92 -2.35
CA PHE A 43 0.56 13.84 -0.94
C PHE A 43 -0.60 12.88 -0.69
N GLU A 44 -1.62 12.82 -1.54
CA GLU A 44 -2.75 11.89 -1.41
C GLU A 44 -2.34 10.43 -1.71
N LYS A 45 -1.41 10.19 -2.66
CA LYS A 45 -0.82 8.86 -2.84
C LYS A 45 0.04 8.46 -1.63
N GLY A 46 0.65 9.42 -0.94
CA GLY A 46 1.36 9.21 0.32
C GLY A 46 0.44 9.01 1.55
N GLU A 47 -0.65 9.78 1.64
CA GLU A 47 -1.60 9.78 2.76
C GLU A 47 -2.61 8.62 2.70
N LYS A 48 -2.94 8.10 1.51
CA LYS A 48 -3.76 6.87 1.39
C LYS A 48 -3.11 5.65 2.04
N ILE A 49 -1.80 5.68 2.32
CA ILE A 49 -1.09 4.60 3.01
C ILE A 49 -1.24 4.69 4.54
N MET A 50 -1.64 5.83 5.11
CA MET A 50 -1.62 6.04 6.57
C MET A 50 -2.99 6.23 7.24
N ALA A 51 -4.09 6.28 6.50
CA ALA A 51 -5.38 6.70 7.09
C ALA A 51 -6.17 5.60 7.85
N ASN A 52 -6.10 4.32 7.46
CA ASN A 52 -7.12 3.33 7.87
C ASN A 52 -6.59 2.02 8.50
N GLY A 53 -5.33 1.95 8.93
CA GLY A 53 -4.76 0.71 9.51
C GLY A 53 -4.67 -0.47 8.52
N THR A 54 -4.97 -0.24 7.24
CA THR A 54 -4.83 -1.21 6.15
C THR A 54 -3.60 -0.87 5.33
N ARG A 55 -2.76 -1.86 5.05
CA ARG A 55 -1.62 -1.72 4.14
C ARG A 55 -1.97 -2.35 2.80
N THR A 56 -1.70 -1.64 1.70
CA THR A 56 -1.88 -2.18 0.35
C THR A 56 -0.70 -3.06 -0.03
N LEU A 57 -0.98 -4.32 -0.39
CA LEU A 57 0.01 -5.24 -0.94
C LEU A 57 -0.17 -5.27 -2.47
N ALA A 58 0.81 -4.71 -3.19
CA ALA A 58 0.82 -4.68 -4.65
C ALA A 58 1.98 -5.53 -5.17
N PHE A 59 1.69 -6.43 -6.11
CA PHE A 59 2.68 -7.26 -6.80
C PHE A 59 2.31 -7.37 -8.28
N GLN A 60 3.33 -7.52 -9.13
CA GLN A 60 3.15 -7.78 -10.55
C GLN A 60 2.97 -9.28 -10.77
N VAL A 61 2.03 -9.65 -11.64
CA VAL A 61 1.80 -11.02 -12.08
C VAL A 61 1.84 -11.09 -13.60
N SER A 62 2.09 -12.27 -14.14
CA SER A 62 1.97 -12.49 -15.58
C SER A 62 0.51 -12.34 -16.02
N GLU A 63 0.33 -11.94 -17.29
CA GLU A 63 -1.01 -11.80 -17.89
C GLU A 63 -1.78 -13.12 -17.89
N GLU A 64 -1.08 -14.24 -18.12
CA GLU A 64 -1.65 -15.58 -18.06
C GLU A 64 -2.20 -15.91 -16.67
N LEU A 65 -1.43 -15.60 -15.62
CA LEU A 65 -1.87 -15.84 -14.24
C LEU A 65 -3.06 -14.94 -13.89
N PHE A 66 -3.05 -13.70 -14.34
CA PHE A 66 -4.17 -12.77 -14.14
C PHE A 66 -5.46 -13.26 -14.81
N ALA A 67 -5.36 -13.78 -16.05
CA ALA A 67 -6.49 -14.34 -16.77
C ALA A 67 -7.08 -15.57 -16.06
N ARG A 68 -6.22 -16.51 -15.62
CA ARG A 68 -6.63 -17.69 -14.85
C ARG A 68 -7.31 -17.33 -13.54
N ILE A 69 -6.79 -16.35 -12.80
CA ILE A 69 -7.41 -15.86 -11.56
C ILE A 69 -8.81 -15.30 -11.87
N LYS A 70 -8.95 -14.48 -12.92
CA LYS A 70 -10.26 -13.94 -13.31
C LYS A 70 -11.29 -15.02 -13.64
N GLU A 71 -10.89 -16.06 -14.36
CA GLU A 71 -11.80 -17.18 -14.69
C GLU A 71 -12.25 -17.93 -13.44
N HIS A 72 -11.31 -18.22 -12.54
CA HIS A 72 -11.61 -18.86 -11.26
C HIS A 72 -12.60 -18.04 -10.41
N LEU A 73 -12.39 -16.72 -10.31
CA LEU A 73 -13.28 -15.81 -9.57
C LEU A 73 -14.68 -15.72 -10.16
N LYS A 74 -14.82 -15.84 -11.50
CA LYS A 74 -16.14 -15.88 -12.14
C LYS A 74 -16.91 -17.14 -11.78
N LEU A 75 -16.22 -18.27 -11.63
CA LEU A 75 -16.84 -19.55 -11.27
C LEU A 75 -17.23 -19.61 -9.80
N THR A 76 -16.41 -19.05 -8.91
CA THR A 76 -16.68 -19.04 -7.46
C THR A 76 -17.57 -17.88 -7.01
N GLY A 77 -17.69 -16.82 -7.83
CA GLY A 77 -18.45 -15.61 -7.51
C GLY A 77 -17.78 -14.72 -6.45
N GLN A 78 -16.55 -15.02 -6.06
CA GLN A 78 -15.80 -14.29 -5.03
C GLN A 78 -15.10 -13.06 -5.60
N SER A 79 -14.90 -12.03 -4.77
CA SER A 79 -14.07 -10.89 -5.18
C SER A 79 -12.58 -11.26 -5.18
N GLN A 80 -11.80 -10.61 -6.05
CA GLN A 80 -10.34 -10.81 -6.10
C GLN A 80 -9.67 -10.52 -4.75
N LYS A 81 -10.21 -9.55 -4.00
CA LYS A 81 -9.75 -9.20 -2.66
C LYS A 81 -9.96 -10.36 -1.68
N GLU A 82 -11.18 -10.90 -1.61
CA GLU A 82 -11.52 -12.01 -0.70
C GLU A 82 -10.71 -13.26 -1.01
N PHE A 83 -10.52 -13.57 -2.29
CA PHE A 83 -9.70 -14.69 -2.72
C PHE A 83 -8.25 -14.58 -2.25
N VAL A 84 -7.61 -13.41 -2.44
CA VAL A 84 -6.22 -13.20 -2.00
C VAL A 84 -6.10 -13.21 -0.48
N ILE A 85 -7.04 -12.60 0.23
CA ILE A 85 -7.06 -12.62 1.70
C ILE A 85 -7.20 -14.05 2.21
N GLY A 86 -8.16 -14.82 1.67
CA GLY A 86 -8.39 -16.20 2.07
C GLY A 86 -7.19 -17.12 1.81
N LEU A 87 -6.49 -16.95 0.68
CA LEU A 87 -5.25 -17.68 0.40
C LEU A 87 -4.16 -17.38 1.43
N ILE A 88 -4.00 -16.11 1.82
CA ILE A 88 -3.01 -15.70 2.82
C ILE A 88 -3.38 -16.25 4.20
N GLU A 89 -4.63 -16.11 4.63
CA GLU A 89 -5.12 -16.61 5.92
C GLU A 89 -4.97 -18.13 6.01
N GLN A 90 -5.35 -18.87 4.96
CA GLN A 90 -5.18 -20.32 4.89
C GLN A 90 -3.70 -20.74 4.95
N ALA A 91 -2.81 -20.02 4.28
CA ALA A 91 -1.38 -20.29 4.32
C ALA A 91 -0.77 -20.00 5.71
N LEU A 92 -1.24 -18.95 6.39
CA LEU A 92 -0.82 -18.62 7.76
C LEU A 92 -1.35 -19.62 8.78
N ALA A 93 -2.60 -20.08 8.65
CA ALA A 93 -3.21 -21.08 9.52
C ALA A 93 -2.47 -22.43 9.43
N GLN A 94 -2.13 -22.88 8.21
CA GLN A 94 -1.35 -24.11 8.01
C GLN A 94 0.05 -24.06 8.62
N LYS A 95 0.62 -22.87 8.81
CA LYS A 95 1.92 -22.69 9.45
C LYS A 95 1.82 -22.67 10.98
N ALA A 96 0.70 -22.18 11.53
CA ALA A 96 0.42 -22.22 12.96
C ALA A 96 0.13 -23.66 13.44
N ASP A 97 -0.57 -24.46 12.64
CA ASP A 97 -0.88 -25.86 12.96
C ASP A 97 0.36 -26.78 12.94
N GLN A 98 1.42 -26.39 12.23
CA GLN A 98 2.70 -27.11 12.18
C GLN A 98 3.71 -26.65 13.25
N ALA A 99 3.36 -25.66 14.08
CA ALA A 99 4.26 -25.06 15.06
C ALA A 99 4.07 -25.56 16.51
N GLU A 100 3.20 -26.53 16.75
CA GLU A 100 3.09 -27.21 18.06
C GLU A 100 3.00 -28.73 17.81
N PRO A 101 3.94 -29.54 18.33
CA PRO A 101 3.89 -29.86 19.77
C PRO A 101 5.26 -29.97 20.47
N GLY A 102 5.32 -29.49 21.72
CA GLY A 102 6.34 -29.80 22.72
C GLY A 102 6.67 -28.57 23.57
N GLY A 103 6.02 -28.29 24.70
CA GLY A 103 5.84 -29.19 25.82
C GLY A 103 7.17 -29.41 26.56
N ASN A 104 7.55 -28.51 27.47
CA ASN A 104 7.85 -28.88 28.87
C ASN A 104 8.24 -27.67 29.75
N GLU A 105 7.40 -27.43 30.76
CA GLU A 105 7.74 -27.28 32.18
C GLU A 105 8.86 -26.30 32.58
N GLN A 106 8.41 -25.14 33.06
CA GLN A 106 9.04 -24.40 34.13
C GLN A 106 9.07 -25.25 35.42
N PRO A 107 10.18 -25.21 36.16
CA PRO A 107 10.07 -24.95 37.59
C PRO A 107 10.86 -23.70 37.95
N ASP A 108 10.17 -22.70 38.49
CA ASP A 108 10.79 -21.62 39.25
C ASP A 108 11.41 -22.20 40.52
N GLU A 109 12.73 -22.26 40.59
CA GLU A 109 13.42 -22.53 41.85
C GLU A 109 13.36 -21.27 42.73
N ALA A 110 12.64 -21.41 43.85
CA ALA A 110 12.62 -20.48 44.95
C ALA A 110 13.82 -20.68 45.89
N GLY A 111 14.45 -19.57 46.28
CA GLY A 111 15.34 -19.43 47.44
C GLY A 111 16.83 -19.59 47.11
N THR A 112 17.78 -18.94 47.75
CA THR A 112 17.85 -17.99 48.88
C THR A 112 19.31 -17.57 48.94
N GLU A 113 19.68 -16.29 48.91
CA GLU A 113 21.01 -15.86 49.38
C GLU A 113 20.90 -14.53 50.13
N ASN A 114 21.07 -14.62 51.44
CA ASN A 114 21.32 -13.51 52.36
C ASN A 114 22.77 -13.07 52.19
N GLU A 115 23.03 -11.75 52.25
CA GLU A 115 24.26 -11.21 52.86
C GLU A 115 23.96 -9.88 53.56
#